data_AF-A0AAW2KEU0-F1
#
_entry.id   AF-A0AAW2KEU0-F1
#
_cell.length_a   1.000
_cell.length_b   1.000
_cell.length_c   1.000
_cell.angle_alpha   90.00
_cell.angle_beta   90.00
_cell.angle_gamma   90.00
#
_symmetry.space_group_name_H-M   'P 1'
#
loop_
_entity.id
_entity.type
_entity.pdbx_description
1 polymer ?
#
loop_
_entity_poly.entity_id
_entity_poly.type
_entity_poly.pdbx_seq_one_letter_code
_entity_poly.pdbx_strand_id
1 'polypeptide(L)'
;MFLVNLTLLFVTIILLCVVLRFLSKTRLIHSLKNRWRSLEDKCYVHQFYRVPKFNDNMQENQLYRKVYAYLNSLPCVEDSDFANLFSSSKSAEINLILDENQTIVDKFLGARVHWRIENSEKKNGVKSLVLKIRKNDKRRILVPYLQHIHQVFDEIEQKRKEVRLFVNVENELHRNGRWISTSFTHPATMETIVMDSDLKTRIKSDLENFLKSRQYYHRLGRVWKRSYLLYGPAGTVNPHS
;
A
#
# COMPACT_ATOMS: atom_id res chain seq x y z
N MET A 1 54.89 34.12 -17.31
CA MET A 1 53.67 34.02 -16.48
C MET A 1 52.38 34.05 -17.30
N PHE A 2 52.24 34.92 -18.30
CA PHE A 2 51.04 35.00 -19.16
C PHE A 2 50.75 33.75 -20.02
N LEU A 3 51.75 33.13 -20.65
CA LEU A 3 51.53 31.95 -21.50
C LEU A 3 51.01 30.72 -20.73
N VAL A 4 51.49 30.50 -19.50
CA VAL A 4 51.05 29.38 -18.65
C VAL A 4 49.60 29.57 -18.20
N ASN A 5 49.16 30.81 -18.01
CA ASN A 5 47.79 31.13 -17.63
C ASN A 5 46.82 30.90 -18.81
N LEU A 6 47.27 31.19 -20.04
CA LEU A 6 46.48 30.95 -21.26
C LEU A 6 46.28 29.46 -21.53
N THR A 7 47.32 28.62 -21.35
CA THR A 7 47.20 27.16 -21.52
C THR A 7 46.32 26.54 -20.43
N LEU A 8 46.41 27.03 -19.19
CA LEU A 8 45.54 26.59 -18.10
C LEU A 8 44.06 26.88 -18.41
N LEU A 9 43.77 28.06 -18.96
CA LEU A 9 42.41 28.49 -19.35
C LEU A 9 41.88 27.65 -20.53
N PHE A 10 42.76 27.28 -21.47
CA PHE A 10 42.38 26.39 -22.57
C PHE A 10 42.05 24.98 -22.08
N VAL A 11 42.85 24.45 -21.13
CA VAL A 11 42.61 23.13 -20.53
C VAL A 11 41.32 23.11 -19.70
N THR A 12 41.02 24.16 -18.93
CA THR A 12 39.76 24.24 -18.17
C THR A 12 38.54 24.35 -19.07
N ILE A 13 38.64 25.08 -20.19
CA ILE A 13 37.57 25.13 -21.20
C ILE A 13 37.36 23.75 -21.83
N ILE A 14 38.42 23.03 -22.19
CA ILE A 14 38.30 21.68 -22.74
C ILE A 14 37.66 20.73 -21.72
N LEU A 15 38.09 20.78 -20.45
CA LEU A 15 37.53 19.96 -19.38
C LEU A 15 36.04 20.26 -19.16
N LEU A 16 35.67 21.55 -19.14
CA LEU A 16 34.29 21.99 -19.04
C LEU A 16 33.45 21.51 -20.23
N CYS A 17 33.97 21.59 -21.45
CA CYS A 17 33.30 21.08 -22.65
C CYS A 17 33.11 19.56 -22.62
N VAL A 18 34.07 18.79 -22.09
CA VAL A 18 33.95 17.33 -21.93
C VAL A 18 32.91 16.98 -20.87
N VAL A 19 32.90 17.67 -19.72
CA VAL A 19 31.89 17.49 -18.67
C VAL A 19 30.50 17.86 -19.18
N LEU A 20 30.35 18.98 -19.89
CA LEU A 20 29.07 19.38 -20.49
C LEU A 20 28.60 18.37 -21.55
N ARG A 21 29.51 17.80 -22.35
CA ARG A 21 29.17 16.71 -23.29
C ARG A 21 28.80 15.41 -22.57
N PHE A 22 29.42 15.09 -21.45
CA PHE A 22 29.09 13.90 -20.66
C PHE A 22 27.73 14.04 -19.96
N LEU A 23 27.47 15.21 -19.35
CA LEU A 23 26.18 15.56 -18.78
C LEU A 23 25.08 15.65 -19.85
N SER A 24 25.41 16.12 -21.06
CA SER A 24 24.46 16.11 -22.17
C SER A 24 24.22 14.71 -22.68
N LYS A 25 25.22 13.81 -22.76
CA LYS A 25 25.02 12.42 -23.16
C LYS A 25 24.06 11.69 -22.24
N THR A 26 24.17 11.82 -20.92
CA THR A 26 23.24 11.19 -19.98
C THR A 26 21.83 11.78 -20.09
N ARG A 27 21.70 13.11 -20.15
CA ARG A 27 20.41 13.80 -20.34
C ARG A 27 19.77 13.53 -21.70
N LEU A 28 20.57 13.44 -22.77
CA LEU A 28 20.13 13.12 -24.12
C LEU A 28 19.75 11.65 -24.22
N ILE A 29 20.50 10.72 -23.65
CA ILE A 29 20.10 9.30 -23.62
C ILE A 29 18.79 9.15 -22.86
N HIS A 30 18.64 9.79 -21.70
CA HIS A 30 17.39 9.78 -20.95
C HIS A 30 16.23 10.41 -21.73
N SER A 31 16.47 11.58 -22.34
CA SER A 31 15.48 12.31 -23.14
C SER A 31 15.11 11.58 -24.43
N LEU A 32 16.07 10.97 -25.12
CA LEU A 32 15.87 10.18 -26.33
C LEU A 32 15.16 8.86 -25.99
N LYS A 33 15.48 8.23 -24.86
CA LYS A 33 14.74 7.08 -24.34
C LYS A 33 13.32 7.46 -23.99
N ASN A 34 13.09 8.62 -23.37
CA ASN A 34 11.74 9.12 -23.07
C ASN A 34 10.97 9.52 -24.32
N ARG A 35 11.61 10.14 -25.31
CA ARG A 35 11.02 10.46 -26.61
C ARG A 35 10.71 9.20 -27.41
N TRP A 36 11.61 8.23 -27.46
CA TRP A 36 11.40 6.93 -28.10
C TRP A 36 10.25 6.17 -27.43
N ARG A 37 10.24 6.11 -26.09
CA ARG A 37 9.12 5.54 -25.31
C ARG A 37 7.80 6.26 -25.56
N SER A 38 7.81 7.59 -25.67
CA SER A 38 6.62 8.41 -25.95
C SER A 38 6.10 8.18 -27.38
N LEU A 39 6.99 7.99 -28.34
CA LEU A 39 6.65 7.59 -29.70
C LEU A 39 6.09 6.16 -29.74
N GLU A 40 6.70 5.22 -28.99
CA GLU A 40 6.18 3.86 -28.82
C GLU A 40 4.76 3.89 -28.23
N ASP A 41 4.55 4.69 -27.18
CA ASP A 41 3.26 4.82 -26.51
C ASP A 41 2.18 5.44 -27.42
N LYS A 42 2.55 6.28 -28.40
CA LYS A 42 1.60 6.78 -29.41
C LYS A 42 1.18 5.72 -30.43
N CYS A 43 2.06 4.76 -30.74
CA CYS A 43 1.78 3.70 -31.70
C CYS A 43 0.93 2.57 -31.12
N TYR A 44 0.80 2.48 -29.79
CA TYR A 44 0.05 1.40 -29.16
C TYR A 44 -1.40 1.73 -28.87
N VAL A 45 -2.27 0.76 -29.18
CA VAL A 45 -3.67 0.81 -28.80
C VAL A 45 -3.80 0.50 -27.31
N HIS A 46 -4.34 1.47 -26.58
CA HIS A 46 -4.60 1.37 -25.15
C HIS A 46 -6.04 0.90 -24.88
N GLN A 47 -6.25 0.28 -23.73
CA GLN A 47 -7.57 -0.01 -23.19
C GLN A 47 -7.73 0.65 -21.82
N PHE A 48 -8.94 1.15 -21.58
CA PHE A 48 -9.30 1.83 -20.35
C PHE A 48 -10.31 0.97 -19.58
N TYR A 49 -10.09 0.80 -18.28
CA TYR A 49 -11.04 0.16 -17.36
C TYR A 49 -11.40 1.15 -16.27
N ARG A 50 -12.70 1.36 -16.06
CA ARG A 50 -13.20 2.27 -15.04
C ARG A 50 -13.66 1.47 -13.83
N VAL A 51 -13.16 1.84 -12.67
CA VAL A 51 -13.57 1.33 -11.36
C VAL A 51 -14.29 2.46 -10.64
N PRO A 52 -15.64 2.48 -10.63
CA PRO A 52 -16.39 3.51 -9.93
C PRO A 52 -16.31 3.29 -8.41
N LYS A 53 -16.31 4.38 -7.63
CA LYS A 53 -16.36 4.31 -6.16
C LYS A 53 -17.67 3.73 -5.65
N PHE A 54 -18.79 4.08 -6.28
CA PHE A 54 -20.11 3.58 -5.92
C PHE A 54 -20.71 2.80 -7.08
N ASN A 55 -21.40 1.70 -6.76
CA ASN A 55 -22.25 1.00 -7.71
C ASN A 55 -23.54 1.81 -7.96
N ASP A 56 -24.36 1.40 -8.94
CA ASP A 56 -25.63 2.08 -9.24
C ASP A 56 -26.59 2.10 -8.04
N ASN A 57 -26.45 1.16 -7.11
CA ASN A 57 -27.19 1.08 -5.84
C ASN A 57 -26.56 1.90 -4.69
N MET A 58 -25.65 2.85 -4.98
CA MET A 58 -24.89 3.63 -3.98
C MET A 58 -24.02 2.82 -3.00
N GLN A 59 -23.81 1.52 -3.25
CA GLN A 59 -22.90 0.69 -2.46
C GLN A 59 -21.44 0.99 -2.82
N GLU A 60 -20.57 1.11 -1.81
CA GLU A 60 -19.15 1.32 -2.04
C GLU A 60 -18.50 0.09 -2.68
N ASN A 61 -17.74 0.31 -3.75
CA ASN A 61 -17.03 -0.73 -4.46
C ASN A 61 -15.78 -1.14 -3.67
N GLN A 62 -15.76 -2.39 -3.20
CA GLN A 62 -14.60 -2.92 -2.47
C GLN A 62 -13.32 -2.87 -3.31
N LEU A 63 -13.41 -3.08 -4.63
CA LEU A 63 -12.25 -3.02 -5.52
C LEU A 63 -11.69 -1.60 -5.60
N TYR A 64 -12.56 -0.57 -5.58
CA TYR A 64 -12.11 0.82 -5.51
C TYR A 64 -11.27 1.05 -4.25
N ARG A 65 -11.77 0.63 -3.07
CA ARG A 65 -11.04 0.78 -1.80
C ARG A 65 -9.68 0.10 -1.84
N LYS A 66 -9.61 -1.12 -2.36
CA LYS A 66 -8.36 -1.89 -2.45
C LYS A 66 -7.34 -1.24 -3.38
N VAL A 67 -7.78 -0.84 -4.57
CA VAL A 67 -6.91 -0.13 -5.53
C VAL A 67 -6.46 1.21 -4.97
N TYR A 68 -7.36 1.97 -4.36
CA TYR A 68 -7.03 3.28 -3.79
C TYR A 68 -5.95 3.19 -2.70
N ALA A 69 -6.10 2.24 -1.77
CA ALA A 69 -5.10 1.99 -0.74
C ALA A 69 -3.76 1.49 -1.30
N TYR A 70 -3.79 0.63 -2.33
CA TYR A 70 -2.59 0.20 -3.04
C TYR A 70 -1.87 1.37 -3.72
N LEU A 71 -2.60 2.23 -4.44
CA LEU A 71 -2.01 3.36 -5.14
C LEU A 71 -1.35 4.34 -4.18
N ASN A 72 -1.96 4.62 -3.02
CA ASN A 72 -1.34 5.46 -1.98
C ASN A 72 -0.10 4.83 -1.33
N SER A 73 0.12 3.51 -1.49
CA SER A 73 1.32 2.82 -0.99
C SER A 73 2.46 2.78 -2.01
N LEU A 74 2.24 3.21 -3.25
CA LEU A 74 3.26 3.16 -4.28
C LEU A 74 4.32 4.25 -4.08
N PRO A 75 5.63 3.91 -4.15
CA PRO A 75 6.72 4.90 -4.04
C PRO A 75 6.63 6.02 -5.08
N CYS A 76 6.05 5.74 -6.25
CA CYS A 76 5.88 6.73 -7.32
C CYS A 76 4.92 7.88 -6.95
N VAL A 77 4.17 7.77 -5.85
CA VAL A 77 3.35 8.87 -5.32
C VAL A 77 4.21 9.85 -4.52
N GLU A 78 5.28 9.38 -3.85
CA GLU A 78 6.25 10.22 -3.14
C GLU A 78 7.09 11.06 -4.11
N ASP A 79 7.45 10.50 -5.28
CA ASP A 79 8.24 11.17 -6.31
C ASP A 79 7.43 12.13 -7.22
N SER A 80 6.12 12.29 -6.98
CA SER A 80 5.28 13.12 -7.84
C SER A 80 5.34 14.60 -7.44
N ASP A 81 5.53 15.48 -8.43
CA ASP A 81 5.64 16.94 -8.27
C ASP A 81 4.42 17.62 -7.58
N PHE A 82 3.30 16.89 -7.47
CA PHE A 82 2.03 17.35 -6.89
C PHE A 82 1.40 16.20 -6.10
N ALA A 83 1.65 16.17 -4.78
CA ALA A 83 0.97 15.26 -3.87
C ALA A 83 0.39 16.06 -2.71
N ASN A 84 -0.89 15.82 -2.39
CA ASN A 84 -1.51 16.47 -1.25
C ASN A 84 -1.11 15.73 0.03
N LEU A 85 -0.38 16.40 0.91
CA LEU A 85 0.03 15.88 2.21
C LEU A 85 -1.08 16.12 3.23
N PHE A 86 -1.69 15.07 3.76
CA PHE A 86 -2.64 15.18 4.85
C PHE A 86 -2.10 14.51 6.11
N SER A 87 -2.08 15.26 7.21
CA SER A 87 -1.83 14.73 8.55
C SER A 87 -3.14 14.30 9.18
N SER A 88 -3.24 13.03 9.59
CA SER A 88 -4.39 12.54 10.37
C SER A 88 -4.18 12.93 11.82
N SER A 89 -5.20 13.49 12.48
CA SER A 89 -5.10 14.04 13.84
C SER A 89 -4.71 13.03 14.94
N LYS A 90 -4.62 11.73 14.63
CA LYS A 90 -4.33 10.64 15.59
C LYS A 90 -3.07 9.84 15.28
N SER A 91 -2.45 10.05 14.13
CA SER A 91 -1.26 9.32 13.70
C SER A 91 -0.36 10.28 12.94
N ALA A 92 0.91 10.40 13.33
CA ALA A 92 1.95 11.17 12.61
C ALA A 92 2.31 10.58 11.22
N GLU A 93 1.38 9.84 10.62
CA GLU A 93 1.48 9.24 9.30
C GLU A 93 0.88 10.23 8.30
N ILE A 94 1.76 10.91 7.57
CA ILE A 94 1.36 11.79 6.47
C ILE A 94 0.85 10.89 5.36
N ASN A 95 -0.46 10.94 5.11
CA ASN A 95 -1.06 10.19 4.02
C ASN A 95 -0.98 11.06 2.76
N LEU A 96 -0.30 10.55 1.73
CA LEU A 96 -0.31 11.14 0.40
C LEU A 96 -1.66 10.86 -0.25
N ILE A 97 -2.44 11.91 -0.48
CA ILE A 97 -3.73 11.83 -1.18
C ILE A 97 -3.50 12.23 -2.63
N LEU A 98 -3.85 11.31 -3.52
CA LEU A 98 -3.82 11.49 -4.96
C LEU A 98 -4.73 12.63 -5.40
N ASP A 99 -4.17 13.59 -6.13
CA ASP A 99 -4.89 14.74 -6.63
C ASP A 99 -5.76 14.42 -7.86
N GLU A 100 -6.74 15.27 -8.11
CA GLU A 100 -7.65 15.15 -9.24
C GLU A 100 -6.86 15.36 -10.55
N ASN A 101 -6.97 14.41 -11.49
CA ASN A 101 -6.22 14.34 -12.76
C ASN A 101 -4.76 13.87 -12.69
N GLN A 102 -4.24 13.46 -11.53
CA GLN A 102 -2.91 12.86 -11.46
C GLN A 102 -2.88 11.49 -12.15
N THR A 103 -1.86 11.25 -12.97
CA THR A 103 -1.62 9.93 -13.58
C THR A 103 -0.46 9.24 -12.88
N ILE A 104 -0.77 8.19 -12.13
CA ILE A 104 0.22 7.35 -11.43
C ILE A 104 0.70 6.30 -12.42
N VAL A 105 2.02 6.17 -12.55
CA VAL A 105 2.63 5.16 -13.41
C VAL A 105 3.22 4.07 -12.54
N ASP A 106 2.76 2.85 -12.74
CA ASP A 106 3.25 1.66 -12.08
C ASP A 106 3.90 0.70 -13.10
N LYS A 107 4.85 -0.11 -12.64
CA LYS A 107 5.58 -1.09 -13.46
C LYS A 107 5.39 -2.48 -12.88
N PHE A 108 4.64 -3.30 -13.60
CA PHE A 108 4.35 -4.67 -13.19
C PHE A 108 4.72 -5.67 -14.28
N LEU A 109 5.56 -6.66 -13.94
CA LEU A 109 6.05 -7.69 -14.87
C LEU A 109 6.59 -7.13 -16.20
N GLY A 110 7.30 -5.99 -16.14
CA GLY A 110 7.88 -5.30 -17.30
C GLY A 110 6.90 -4.44 -18.11
N ALA A 111 5.60 -4.46 -17.78
CA ALA A 111 4.59 -3.63 -18.42
C ALA A 111 4.30 -2.36 -17.59
N ARG A 112 4.02 -1.26 -18.28
CA ARG A 112 3.63 0.00 -17.65
C ARG A 112 2.12 0.09 -17.54
N VAL A 113 1.65 0.36 -16.34
CA VAL A 113 0.24 0.51 -16.00
C VAL A 113 0.04 1.94 -15.53
N HIS A 114 -1.00 2.60 -16.05
CA HIS A 114 -1.29 3.98 -15.69
C HIS A 114 -2.63 4.04 -14.98
N TRP A 115 -2.68 4.70 -13.83
CA TRP A 115 -3.91 4.95 -13.08
C TRP A 115 -4.18 6.43 -13.06
N ARG A 116 -5.44 6.82 -13.30
CA ARG A 116 -5.89 8.20 -13.13
C ARG A 116 -7.15 8.26 -12.29
N ILE A 117 -7.31 9.30 -11.48
CA ILE A 117 -8.55 9.59 -10.78
C ILE A 117 -9.38 10.54 -11.64
N GLU A 118 -10.61 10.16 -11.94
CA GLU A 118 -11.54 10.94 -12.75
C GLU A 118 -12.85 11.16 -12.00
N ASN A 119 -13.27 12.42 -11.91
CA ASN A 119 -14.56 12.80 -11.36
C ASN A 119 -15.64 12.69 -12.44
N SER A 120 -16.75 12.03 -12.10
CA SER A 120 -17.89 11.98 -13.01
C SER A 120 -18.69 13.27 -12.92
N GLU A 121 -18.58 14.13 -13.93
CA GLU A 121 -19.38 15.37 -14.05
C GLU A 121 -20.89 15.08 -13.95
N LYS A 122 -21.35 13.94 -14.48
CA LYS A 122 -22.77 13.55 -14.53
C LYS A 122 -23.37 12.99 -13.23
N LYS A 123 -22.56 12.63 -12.22
CA LYS A 123 -23.02 12.00 -10.97
C LYS A 123 -22.37 12.68 -9.76
N ASN A 124 -22.71 13.94 -9.47
CA ASN A 124 -22.32 14.67 -8.24
C ASN A 124 -20.86 14.51 -7.80
N GLY A 125 -19.89 14.56 -8.71
CA GLY A 125 -18.47 14.46 -8.34
C GLY A 125 -18.04 13.09 -7.80
N VAL A 126 -18.77 12.00 -8.12
CA VAL A 126 -18.36 10.65 -7.74
C VAL A 126 -17.02 10.32 -8.40
N LYS A 127 -16.00 10.11 -7.55
CA LYS A 127 -14.64 9.69 -7.93
C LYS A 127 -14.66 8.30 -8.56
N SER A 128 -13.91 8.13 -9.64
CA SER A 128 -13.68 6.85 -10.30
C SER A 128 -12.21 6.69 -10.65
N LEU A 129 -11.69 5.47 -10.51
CA LEU A 129 -10.31 5.15 -10.90
C LEU A 129 -10.34 4.60 -12.31
N VAL A 130 -9.49 5.13 -13.19
CA VAL A 130 -9.36 4.65 -14.56
C VAL A 130 -7.98 4.06 -14.75
N LEU A 131 -7.97 2.77 -15.07
CA LEU A 131 -6.81 1.98 -15.44
C LEU A 131 -6.58 2.08 -16.94
N LYS A 132 -5.42 2.58 -17.36
CA LYS A 132 -4.94 2.56 -18.74
C LYS A 132 -3.82 1.52 -18.87
N ILE A 133 -4.07 0.54 -19.73
CA ILE A 133 -3.18 -0.60 -19.99
C ILE A 133 -3.01 -0.80 -21.50
N ARG A 134 -1.83 -1.28 -21.93
CA ARG A 134 -1.57 -1.66 -23.32
C ARG A 134 -2.33 -2.94 -23.69
N LYS A 135 -2.98 -2.97 -24.88
CA LYS A 135 -3.78 -4.12 -25.31
C LYS A 135 -2.99 -5.44 -25.38
N ASN A 136 -1.73 -5.39 -25.79
CA ASN A 136 -0.87 -6.58 -25.88
C ASN A 136 -0.56 -7.18 -24.51
N ASP A 137 -0.33 -6.33 -23.51
CA ASP A 137 0.02 -6.78 -22.15
C ASP A 137 -1.20 -7.23 -21.35
N LYS A 138 -2.40 -6.73 -21.68
CA LYS A 138 -3.67 -7.05 -20.99
C LYS A 138 -3.82 -8.54 -20.68
N ARG A 139 -3.70 -9.42 -21.69
CA ARG A 139 -3.96 -10.86 -21.54
C ARG A 139 -3.04 -11.51 -20.53
N ARG A 140 -1.81 -10.99 -20.39
CA ARG A 140 -0.78 -11.53 -19.51
C ARG A 140 -0.85 -10.93 -18.11
N ILE A 141 -1.07 -9.62 -17.98
CA ILE A 141 -0.83 -8.92 -16.72
C ILE A 141 -2.11 -8.54 -15.98
N LEU A 142 -3.27 -8.39 -16.63
CA LEU A 142 -4.45 -7.79 -16.00
C LEU A 142 -4.91 -8.58 -14.76
N VAL A 143 -5.07 -9.89 -14.89
CA VAL A 143 -5.51 -10.76 -13.78
C VAL A 143 -4.43 -10.87 -12.69
N PRO A 144 -3.16 -11.19 -13.00
CA PRO A 144 -2.10 -11.23 -11.99
C PRO A 144 -1.89 -9.89 -11.28
N TYR A 145 -2.07 -8.77 -11.98
CA TYR A 145 -1.93 -7.43 -11.40
C TYR A 145 -3.04 -7.13 -10.40
N LEU A 146 -4.30 -7.44 -10.72
CA LEU A 146 -5.40 -7.26 -9.76
C LEU A 146 -5.24 -8.17 -8.53
N GLN A 147 -4.72 -9.39 -8.70
CA GLN A 147 -4.40 -10.28 -7.59
C GLN A 147 -3.28 -9.72 -6.71
N HIS A 148 -2.23 -9.17 -7.32
CA HIS A 148 -1.14 -8.49 -6.60
C HIS A 148 -1.68 -7.31 -5.77
N ILE A 149 -2.55 -6.47 -6.35
CA ILE A 149 -3.22 -5.38 -5.62
C ILE A 149 -3.98 -5.91 -4.40
N HIS A 150 -4.69 -7.04 -4.54
CA HIS A 150 -5.37 -7.66 -3.41
C HIS A 150 -4.42 -8.13 -2.32
N GLN A 151 -3.31 -8.78 -2.69
CA GLN A 151 -2.30 -9.24 -1.73
C GLN A 151 -1.68 -8.08 -0.96
N VAL A 152 -1.22 -7.05 -1.66
CA VAL A 152 -0.61 -5.86 -1.04
C VAL A 152 -1.62 -5.14 -0.15
N PHE A 153 -2.88 -5.03 -0.57
CA PHE A 153 -3.93 -4.47 0.27
C PHE A 153 -4.12 -5.26 1.57
N ASP A 154 -4.16 -6.59 1.49
CA ASP A 154 -4.31 -7.43 2.66
C ASP A 154 -3.11 -7.28 3.61
N GLU A 155 -1.89 -7.11 3.09
CA GLU A 155 -0.70 -6.78 3.88
C GLU A 155 -0.78 -5.41 4.56
N ILE A 156 -1.24 -4.38 3.83
CA ILE A 156 -1.44 -3.03 4.38
C ILE A 156 -2.49 -3.06 5.49
N GLU A 157 -3.63 -3.73 5.30
CA GLU A 157 -4.66 -3.86 6.31
C GLU A 157 -4.17 -4.68 7.51
N GLN A 158 -3.33 -5.70 7.30
CA GLN A 158 -2.70 -6.43 8.40
C GLN A 158 -1.77 -5.54 9.22
N LYS A 159 -0.96 -4.68 8.57
CA LYS A 159 -0.12 -3.70 9.25
C LYS A 159 -0.92 -2.63 10.00
N ARG A 160 -2.04 -2.19 9.41
CA ARG A 160 -2.95 -1.18 10.00
C ARG A 160 -3.85 -1.73 11.10
N LYS A 161 -3.94 -3.04 11.29
CA LYS A 161 -4.70 -3.65 12.39
C LYS A 161 -3.99 -3.38 13.71
N GLU A 162 -4.22 -2.19 14.24
CA GLU A 162 -3.96 -1.89 15.64
C GLU A 162 -4.79 -2.83 16.51
N VAL A 163 -4.17 -3.40 17.54
CA VAL A 163 -4.91 -4.15 18.55
C VAL A 163 -5.84 -3.18 19.26
N ARG A 164 -7.12 -3.52 19.36
CA ARG A 164 -8.12 -2.72 20.07
C ARG A 164 -8.69 -3.53 21.21
N LEU A 165 -8.80 -2.91 22.38
CA LEU A 165 -9.50 -3.48 23.51
C LEU A 165 -10.98 -3.13 23.39
N PHE A 166 -11.83 -4.15 23.45
CA PHE A 166 -13.27 -3.98 23.50
C PHE A 166 -13.74 -4.26 24.93
N VAL A 167 -14.37 -3.28 25.56
CA VAL A 167 -14.92 -3.40 26.91
C VAL A 167 -16.44 -3.28 26.84
N ASN A 168 -17.13 -4.14 27.57
CA ASN A 168 -18.57 -4.00 27.75
C ASN A 168 -18.81 -2.99 28.88
N VAL A 169 -19.43 -1.85 28.56
CA VAL A 169 -19.77 -0.82 29.55
C VAL A 169 -21.27 -0.87 29.76
N GLU A 170 -21.68 -1.43 30.89
CA GLU A 170 -23.09 -1.66 31.23
C GLU A 170 -23.78 -0.42 31.82
N ASN A 171 -23.01 0.61 32.22
CA ASN A 171 -23.50 1.74 33.02
C ASN A 171 -23.83 3.05 32.26
N GLU A 172 -23.91 3.05 30.93
CA GLU A 172 -24.44 4.23 30.22
C GLU A 172 -25.96 4.08 30.03
N LEU A 173 -26.74 4.86 30.80
CA LEU A 173 -28.22 4.91 30.81
C LEU A 173 -28.88 5.05 29.41
N HIS A 174 -28.11 5.34 28.36
CA HIS A 174 -28.58 5.53 26.99
C HIS A 174 -27.86 4.64 25.94
N ARG A 175 -27.04 3.67 26.37
CA ARG A 175 -26.36 2.73 25.47
C ARG A 175 -26.56 1.30 25.96
N ASN A 176 -27.60 0.64 25.48
CA ASN A 176 -27.82 -0.81 25.63
C ASN A 176 -26.55 -1.62 25.32
N GLY A 177 -25.80 -2.03 26.35
CA GLY A 177 -24.78 -3.09 26.33
C GLY A 177 -23.81 -3.06 25.14
N ARG A 178 -23.43 -1.88 24.66
CA ARG A 178 -22.63 -1.74 23.43
C ARG A 178 -21.15 -1.88 23.77
N TRP A 179 -20.47 -2.84 23.14
CA TRP A 179 -19.01 -2.95 23.17
C TRP A 179 -18.36 -1.62 22.75
N ILE A 180 -17.51 -1.06 23.62
CA ILE A 180 -16.75 0.16 23.34
C ILE A 180 -15.31 -0.24 23.03
N SER A 181 -14.76 0.27 21.93
CA SER A 181 -13.38 0.01 21.53
C SER A 181 -12.44 1.14 21.97
N THR A 182 -11.29 0.79 22.53
CA THR A 182 -10.17 1.71 22.77
C THR A 182 -8.88 1.18 22.12
N SER A 183 -7.98 2.07 21.73
CA SER A 183 -6.67 1.71 21.15
C SER A 183 -5.79 1.02 22.21
N PHE A 184 -5.19 -0.12 21.88
CA PHE A 184 -4.25 -0.80 22.75
C PHE A 184 -2.81 -0.45 22.36
N THR A 185 -2.21 0.48 23.10
CA THR A 185 -0.91 1.08 22.76
C THR A 185 0.29 0.25 23.21
N HIS A 186 0.11 -0.72 24.11
CA HIS A 186 1.18 -1.57 24.64
C HIS A 186 0.90 -3.05 24.34
N PRO A 187 0.98 -3.47 23.06
CA PRO A 187 0.78 -4.87 22.71
C PRO A 187 1.92 -5.73 23.27
N ALA A 188 1.63 -6.50 24.31
CA ALA A 188 2.50 -7.58 24.76
C ALA A 188 2.56 -8.67 23.67
N THR A 189 3.76 -9.09 23.29
CA THR A 189 3.96 -10.21 22.38
C THR A 189 4.16 -11.50 23.16
N MET A 190 4.01 -12.66 22.51
CA MET A 190 4.32 -13.94 23.15
C MET A 190 5.77 -13.97 23.66
N GLU A 191 6.68 -13.21 23.04
CA GLU A 191 8.09 -13.10 23.43
C GLU A 191 8.28 -12.36 24.76
N THR A 192 7.54 -11.26 24.99
CA THR A 192 7.63 -10.46 26.22
C THR A 192 6.88 -11.08 27.40
N ILE A 193 5.99 -12.05 27.16
CA ILE A 193 5.28 -12.76 28.22
C ILE A 193 6.22 -13.76 28.89
N VAL A 194 6.41 -13.61 30.20
CA VAL A 194 7.15 -14.53 31.05
C VAL A 194 6.24 -15.73 31.38
N MET A 195 6.57 -16.89 30.82
CA MET A 195 5.87 -18.17 30.98
C MET A 195 6.91 -19.29 30.84
N ASP A 196 6.61 -20.46 31.39
CA ASP A 196 7.34 -21.69 31.10
C ASP A 196 7.53 -21.91 29.58
N SER A 197 8.78 -22.19 29.16
CA SER A 197 9.15 -22.28 27.74
C SER A 197 8.41 -23.37 27.00
N ASP A 198 8.14 -24.49 27.68
CA ASP A 198 7.50 -25.66 27.09
C ASP A 198 6.00 -25.40 26.93
N LEU A 199 5.36 -24.75 27.91
CA LEU A 199 3.98 -24.29 27.77
C LEU A 199 3.83 -23.26 26.64
N LYS A 200 4.69 -22.26 26.58
CA LYS A 200 4.69 -21.21 25.54
C LYS A 200 4.82 -21.81 24.14
N THR A 201 5.74 -22.76 23.96
CA THR A 201 5.96 -23.43 22.67
C THR A 201 4.76 -24.29 22.27
N ARG A 202 4.15 -25.02 23.22
CA ARG A 202 2.94 -25.81 22.97
C ARG A 202 1.76 -24.94 22.54
N ILE A 203 1.51 -23.83 23.24
CA ILE A 203 0.43 -22.89 22.89
C ILE A 203 0.67 -22.28 21.50
N LYS A 204 1.90 -21.83 21.21
CA LYS A 204 2.25 -21.26 19.90
C LYS A 204 2.03 -22.27 18.77
N SER A 205 2.48 -23.51 18.95
CA SER A 205 2.29 -24.59 17.97
C SER A 205 0.81 -24.94 17.76
N ASP A 206 0.01 -25.05 18.82
CA ASP A 206 -1.45 -25.31 18.69
C ASP A 206 -2.14 -24.17 17.93
N LEU A 207 -1.80 -22.91 18.20
CA LEU A 207 -2.34 -21.75 17.50
C LEU A 207 -1.97 -21.75 16.01
N GLU A 208 -0.71 -22.01 15.66
CA GLU A 208 -0.26 -22.08 14.27
C GLU A 208 -0.96 -23.23 13.51
N ASN A 209 -1.13 -24.38 14.16
CA ASN A 209 -1.86 -25.51 13.59
C ASN A 209 -3.36 -25.20 13.45
N PHE A 210 -3.96 -24.55 14.44
CA PHE A 210 -5.36 -24.13 14.41
C PHE A 210 -5.64 -23.16 13.25
N LEU A 211 -4.73 -22.21 12.98
CA LEU A 211 -4.83 -21.29 11.84
C LEU A 211 -4.86 -22.04 10.49
N LYS A 212 -4.02 -23.07 10.33
CA LYS A 212 -3.96 -23.91 9.11
C LYS A 212 -5.14 -24.87 8.97
N SER A 213 -5.80 -25.22 10.08
CA SER A 213 -6.87 -26.23 10.13
C SER A 213 -8.24 -25.77 9.61
N ARG A 214 -8.40 -24.51 9.15
CA ARG A 214 -9.70 -23.97 8.70
C ARG A 214 -10.44 -24.87 7.70
N GLN A 215 -9.74 -25.36 6.68
CA GLN A 215 -10.33 -26.24 5.66
C GLN A 215 -10.74 -27.61 6.24
N TYR A 216 -10.00 -28.12 7.22
CA TYR A 216 -10.31 -29.37 7.91
C TYR A 216 -11.61 -29.25 8.71
N TYR A 217 -11.79 -28.17 9.48
CA TYR A 217 -13.04 -27.90 10.19
C TYR A 217 -14.24 -27.79 9.24
N HIS A 218 -14.07 -27.08 8.12
CA HIS A 218 -15.10 -26.94 7.09
C HIS A 218 -15.50 -28.29 6.49
N ARG A 219 -14.54 -29.15 6.15
CA ARG A 219 -14.81 -30.50 5.61
C ARG A 219 -15.57 -31.39 6.59
N LEU A 220 -15.31 -31.24 7.89
CA LEU A 220 -15.99 -31.99 8.94
C LEU A 220 -17.34 -31.39 9.36
N GLY A 221 -17.74 -30.24 8.79
CA GLY A 221 -18.96 -29.53 9.19
C GLY A 221 -18.92 -28.99 10.63
N ARG A 222 -17.71 -28.81 11.21
CA ARG A 222 -17.54 -28.33 12.59
C ARG A 222 -17.24 -26.83 12.61
N VAL A 223 -17.73 -26.15 13.65
CA VAL A 223 -17.43 -24.73 13.88
C VAL A 223 -15.93 -24.55 14.13
N TRP A 224 -15.31 -23.66 13.39
CA TRP A 224 -13.89 -23.31 13.54
C TRP A 224 -13.68 -22.38 14.73
N LYS A 225 -13.67 -22.96 15.95
CA LYS A 225 -13.47 -22.26 17.23
C LYS A 225 -12.52 -23.06 18.13
N ARG A 226 -11.67 -22.35 18.89
CA ARG A 226 -10.77 -22.90 19.92
C ARG A 226 -10.84 -22.04 21.18
N SER A 227 -10.83 -22.67 22.36
CA SER A 227 -10.82 -22.00 23.66
C SER A 227 -9.67 -22.52 24.51
N TYR A 228 -9.01 -21.64 25.25
CA TYR A 228 -7.90 -21.96 26.15
C TYR A 228 -8.26 -21.56 27.57
N LEU A 229 -7.89 -22.38 28.55
CA LEU A 229 -7.99 -22.08 29.96
C LEU A 229 -6.57 -21.99 30.53
N LEU A 230 -6.18 -20.80 30.95
CA LEU A 230 -4.92 -20.54 31.65
C LEU A 230 -5.25 -20.30 33.11
N TYR A 231 -4.67 -21.09 34.00
CA TYR A 231 -4.88 -20.98 35.44
C TYR A 231 -3.53 -20.99 36.16
N GLY A 232 -3.46 -20.27 37.29
CA GLY A 232 -2.27 -20.14 38.11
C GLY A 232 -2.50 -19.19 39.28
N PRO A 233 -1.54 -19.09 40.21
CA PRO A 233 -1.57 -18.08 41.27
C PRO A 233 -1.69 -16.65 40.73
N ALA A 234 -2.21 -15.73 41.53
CA ALA A 234 -2.27 -14.32 41.15
C ALA A 234 -0.83 -13.79 40.88
N GLY A 235 -0.65 -13.09 39.76
CA GLY A 235 0.65 -12.53 39.35
C GLY A 235 1.48 -13.40 38.40
N THR A 236 1.08 -14.63 38.09
CA THR A 236 1.82 -15.52 37.18
C THR A 236 1.75 -15.08 35.71
N VAL A 237 0.73 -14.30 35.32
CA VAL A 237 0.57 -13.77 33.97
C VAL A 237 0.22 -12.29 34.08
N ASN A 238 1.20 -11.46 34.39
CA ASN A 238 1.02 -10.02 34.35
C ASN A 238 1.42 -9.51 32.96
N PRO A 239 0.50 -9.02 32.12
CA PRO A 239 0.90 -8.21 30.98
C PRO A 239 1.57 -6.97 31.57
N HIS A 240 2.88 -6.84 31.37
CA HIS A 240 3.62 -5.67 31.87
C HIS A 240 2.89 -4.39 31.43
N SER A 241 2.55 -3.57 32.43
CA SER A 241 2.01 -2.22 32.34
C SER A 241 2.87 -1.30 31.50
#